data_AF-A0A2D4RRY8-F1
#
_entry.id   AF-A0A2D4RRY8-F1
#
_cell.length_a   1.000
_cell.length_b   1.000
_cell.length_c   1.000
_cell.angle_alpha   90.00
_cell.angle_beta   90.00
_cell.angle_gamma   90.00
#
_symmetry.space_group_name_H-M   'P 1'
#
loop_
_entity.id
_entity.type
_entity.pdbx_description
1 polymer ?
#
loop_
_entity_poly.entity_id
_entity_poly.type
_entity_poly.pdbx_seq_one_letter_code
_entity_poly.pdbx_strand_id
1 'polypeptide(L)' 'MNSALSSLKKSQCWLWLAVDSIFGKVLGFVCGKRTIKTGKILWQQIKHLPTTGYGTDMLKFYENF' A
#
# COMPACT_ATOMS: atom_id res chain seq x y z
N MET A 1 -8.30 -14.75 -37.98
CA MET A 1 -7.52 -14.79 -36.73
C MET A 1 -8.43 -14.38 -35.60
N ASN A 2 -8.91 -15.34 -34.80
CA ASN A 2 -9.75 -15.04 -33.64
C ASN A 2 -8.84 -14.58 -32.51
N SER A 3 -8.75 -13.27 -32.27
CA SER A 3 -8.14 -12.74 -31.07
C SER A 3 -9.09 -13.01 -29.91
N ALA A 4 -8.94 -14.17 -29.28
CA ALA A 4 -9.53 -14.41 -27.97
C ALA A 4 -8.91 -13.38 -27.01
N LEU A 5 -9.59 -12.26 -26.82
CA LEU A 5 -9.30 -11.32 -25.76
C LEU A 5 -9.62 -12.07 -24.46
N SER A 6 -8.65 -12.84 -23.96
CA SER A 6 -8.74 -13.40 -22.62
C SER A 6 -9.03 -12.23 -21.70
N SER A 7 -10.24 -12.20 -21.14
CA SER A 7 -10.65 -11.22 -20.14
C SER A 7 -9.83 -11.49 -18.88
N LEU A 8 -8.56 -11.06 -18.90
CA LEU A 8 -7.69 -11.03 -17.74
C LEU A 8 -8.41 -10.19 -16.70
N LYS A 9 -9.07 -10.87 -15.77
CA LYS A 9 -9.76 -10.27 -14.64
C LYS A 9 -8.72 -9.37 -13.97
N LYS A 10 -8.86 -8.05 -14.10
CA LYS A 10 -7.92 -7.10 -13.49
C LYS A 10 -7.91 -7.38 -12.00
N SER A 11 -6.84 -8.01 -11.51
CA SER A 11 -6.68 -8.26 -10.09
C SER A 11 -6.53 -6.89 -9.42
N GLN A 12 -7.44 -6.54 -8.53
CA GLN A 12 -7.31 -5.32 -7.74
C GLN A 12 -6.06 -5.44 -6.87
N CYS A 13 -5.00 -4.72 -7.25
CA CYS A 13 -3.74 -4.64 -6.53
C CYS A 13 -3.63 -3.24 -5.93
N TRP A 14 -3.41 -3.19 -4.63
CA TRP A 14 -3.29 -1.96 -3.86
C TRP A 14 -1.83 -1.71 -3.54
N LEU A 15 -1.41 -0.47 -3.77
CA LEU A 15 -0.09 0.01 -3.39
C LEU A 15 -0.17 0.64 -2.01
N TRP A 16 0.67 0.15 -1.12
CA TRP A 16 0.98 0.78 0.16
C TRP A 16 2.35 1.43 0.02
N LEU A 17 2.44 2.73 0.26
CA LEU A 17 3.65 3.51 0.04
C LEU A 17 4.02 4.27 1.32
N ALA A 18 5.27 4.15 1.74
CA ALA A 18 5.86 4.98 2.78
C ALA A 18 6.70 6.05 2.12
N VAL A 19 6.40 7.31 2.42
CA VAL A 19 7.06 8.47 1.82
C VAL A 19 7.63 9.34 2.93
N ASP A 20 8.88 9.75 2.77
CA ASP A 20 9.47 10.85 3.51
C ASP A 20 8.85 12.16 3.01
N SER A 21 8.07 12.82 3.87
CA SER A 21 7.36 14.04 3.50
C SER A 21 8.27 15.27 3.34
N ILE A 22 9.48 15.24 3.90
CA ILE A 22 10.44 16.36 3.83
C ILE A 22 11.19 16.31 2.49
N PHE A 23 11.68 15.13 2.12
CA PHE A 23 12.51 14.96 0.92
C PHE A 23 11.76 14.38 -0.28
N GLY A 24 10.50 13.98 -0.12
CA GLY A 24 9.69 13.37 -1.18
C GLY A 24 10.20 12.00 -1.63
N LYS A 25 10.92 11.28 -0.76
CA LYS A 25 11.55 10.00 -1.09
C LYS A 25 10.68 8.82 -0.67
N VAL A 26 10.65 7.78 -1.50
CA VAL A 26 10.02 6.51 -1.13
C VAL A 26 10.93 5.76 -0.16
N LEU A 27 10.42 5.50 1.04
CA LEU A 27 11.10 4.73 2.08
C LEU A 27 10.86 3.23 1.94
N GLY A 28 9.70 2.86 1.36
CA GLY A 28 9.34 1.48 1.11
C GLY A 28 7.95 1.37 0.49
N PHE A 29 7.67 0.23 -0.14
CA PHE A 29 6.35 -0.06 -0.67
C PHE A 29 6.05 -1.56 -0.62
N VAL A 30 4.76 -1.88 -0.55
CA VAL A 30 4.26 -3.24 -0.75
C VAL A 30 3.01 -3.20 -1.62
N CYS A 31 2.87 -4.20 -2.47
CA CYS A 31 1.69 -4.38 -3.32
C CYS A 31 0.91 -5.61 -2.89
N GLY A 32 -0.42 -5.55 -2.94
CA GLY A 32 -1.24 -6.71 -2.57
C GLY A 32 -2.71 -6.38 -2.38
N LYS A 33 -3.38 -7.17 -1.53
CA LYS A 33 -4.79 -6.91 -1.19
C LYS A 33 -4.90 -5.65 -0.34
N ARG A 34 -6.02 -4.92 -0.46
CA ARG A 34 -6.39 -3.80 0.43
C ARG A 34 -6.76 -4.31 1.82
N THR A 35 -5.78 -4.78 2.59
CA THR A 35 -5.98 -5.29 3.93
C THR A 35 -4.88 -4.80 4.86
N ILE A 36 -5.21 -4.68 6.15
CA ILE A 36 -4.26 -4.38 7.23
C ILE A 36 -3.08 -5.34 7.19
N LYS A 37 -3.29 -6.62 6.84
CA LYS A 37 -2.22 -7.62 6.73
C LYS A 37 -1.14 -7.21 5.72
N THR A 38 -1.54 -6.69 4.56
CA THR A 38 -0.58 -6.17 3.56
C THR A 38 0.15 -4.95 4.09
N GLY A 39 -0.56 -3.97 4.67
CA GLY A 39 0.04 -2.78 5.26
C GLY A 39 1.01 -3.08 6.42
N LYS A 40 0.74 -4.11 7.23
CA LYS A 40 1.62 -4.56 8.31
C LYS A 40 2.98 -5.03 7.82
N ILE A 41 3.09 -5.55 6.60
CA ILE A 41 4.38 -5.94 6.01
C ILE A 41 5.25 -4.69 5.85
N LEU A 42 4.70 -3.63 5.26
CA LEU A 42 5.40 -2.35 5.13
C LEU A 42 5.72 -1.74 6.49
N TRP A 43 4.76 -1.78 7.43
CA TRP A 43 4.99 -1.28 8.79
C TRP A 43 6.18 -1.96 9.46
N GLN A 44 6.31 -3.29 9.38
CA GLN A 44 7.47 -3.99 9.97
C GLN A 44 8.80 -3.53 9.37
N GLN A 45 8.82 -3.11 8.11
CA GLN A 45 10.01 -2.57 7.45
C GLN A 45 10.37 -1.17 7.96
N ILE A 46 9.38 -0.31 8.22
CA ILE A 46 9.60 1.11 8.52
C ILE A 46 9.39 1.50 10.00
N LYS A 47 8.94 0.59 10.87
CA LYS A 47 8.58 0.87 12.28
C LYS A 47 9.70 1.48 13.14
N HIS A 48 10.95 1.40 12.67
CA HIS A 48 12.12 1.97 13.33
C HIS A 48 12.34 3.44 12.95
N LEU A 49 11.62 3.94 11.94
CA LEU A 49 11.67 5.33 11.50
C LEU A 49 10.62 6.16 12.26
N PRO A 50 10.92 7.42 12.61
CA PRO A 50 9.96 8.32 13.23
C PRO A 50 8.79 8.56 12.28
N THR A 51 7.59 8.19 12.69
CA THR A 51 6.37 8.36 11.90
C THR A 51 5.66 9.64 12.31
N THR A 52 5.55 10.59 11.40
CA THR A 52 4.95 11.92 11.61
C THR A 52 3.45 11.99 11.29
N GLY A 53 2.88 10.97 10.65
CA GLY A 53 1.44 10.90 10.38
C GLY A 53 1.06 9.79 9.41
N TYR A 54 -0.25 9.55 9.27
CA TYR A 54 -0.83 8.56 8.35
C TYR A 54 -1.82 9.24 7.40
N GLY A 55 -1.72 8.93 6.11
CA GLY A 55 -2.68 9.36 5.09
C GLY A 55 -3.33 8.15 4.45
N THR A 56 -4.66 8.07 4.48
CA THR A 56 -5.42 6.97 3.87
C THR A 56 -6.80 7.45 3.47
N ASP A 57 -7.29 6.95 2.32
CA ASP A 57 -8.64 7.20 1.82
C ASP A 57 -9.72 6.50 2.66
N MET A 58 -9.33 5.64 3.62
CA MET A 58 -10.21 4.88 4.50
C MET A 58 -9.74 4.90 5.96
N LEU A 59 -9.62 6.09 6.55
CA LEU A 59 -9.14 6.30 7.92
C LEU A 59 -9.80 5.37 8.95
N LYS A 60 -11.13 5.20 8.87
CA LYS A 60 -11.95 4.37 9.78
C LYS A 60 -11.50 2.91 9.91
N PHE A 61 -10.90 2.33 8.86
CA PHE A 61 -10.41 0.94 8.91
C PHE A 61 -9.01 0.81 9.50
N TYR A 62 -8.30 1.93 9.64
CA TYR A 62 -6.92 1.98 10.08
C TYR A 62 -6.74 2.74 11.40
N GLU A 63 -7.81 3.23 12.01
CA GLU A 63 -7.82 3.83 13.36
C GLU A 63 -7.25 2.90 14.45
N ASN A 64 -7.29 1.58 14.23
CA ASN A 64 -6.80 0.55 15.16
C ASN A 64 -5.55 -0.21 14.65
N PHE A 65 -4.72 0.41 13.82
CA PHE A 65 -3.58 -0.25 13.17
C PHE A 65 -2.48 -0.72 14.14
#